data_AF-A0A7Y5KY18-F1
#
_entry.id   AF-A0A7Y5KY18-F1
#
_cell.length_a   1.000
_cell.length_b   1.000
_cell.length_c   1.000
_cell.angle_alpha   90.00
_cell.angle_beta   90.00
_cell.angle_gamma   90.00
#
_symmetry.space_group_name_H-M   'P 1'
#
loop_
_entity.id
_entity.type
_entity.pdbx_description
1 polymer ?
#
loop_
_entity_poly.entity_id
_entity_poly.type
_entity_poly.pdbx_seq_one_letter_code
_entity_poly.pdbx_strand_id
1 'polypeptide(L)'
;MVLGIHHRFVLGSIAALMGIALATAPGCGDDSEPADEGLPFEQFAESFRQAQCETAVRCGVMPDVETCFDAFAPSRAIAEAVAAVTFGDITYDPQAGETCIDAVKAGNCQGYVLTPAILETCDAVFGNRRGEEEACVADIQCEGFGSICEGACGSDCCPGVCRGVTAQGQEGDYCTPLEPCSEGLKCLNNPETDSPQCYVAAGPNEACVAFQCIDGYSCNPMNARCFKQSSTGEACNPALGEVCASLNDYCDGEQQKCIALPRPGEPCGVNQIAATYCARTSYCAGTTCEALPSVGQPCVGESTCLGQLDCSGDPDFVCGSLPSPSVCVNFE
;
A
#
# COMPACT_ATOMS: atom_id res chain seq x y z
N MET A 1 -13.06 -4.33 -47.92
CA MET A 1 -14.14 -3.36 -47.66
C MET A 1 -14.01 -2.96 -46.20
N VAL A 2 -13.14 -2.02 -45.81
CA VAL A 2 -13.19 -0.56 -45.99
C VAL A 2 -14.56 0.04 -45.75
N LEU A 3 -14.80 0.55 -44.54
CA LEU A 3 -15.53 1.78 -44.31
C LEU A 3 -15.02 2.41 -43.00
N GLY A 4 -14.12 3.39 -43.15
CA GLY A 4 -13.66 4.27 -42.07
C GLY A 4 -14.56 5.49 -41.98
N ILE A 5 -14.94 5.86 -40.75
CA ILE A 5 -15.72 7.07 -40.46
C ILE A 5 -14.75 8.10 -39.87
N HIS A 6 -14.47 9.14 -40.64
CA HIS A 6 -13.73 10.33 -40.21
C HIS A 6 -14.69 11.33 -39.57
N HIS A 7 -14.59 11.55 -38.25
CA HIS A 7 -15.17 12.74 -37.62
C HIS A 7 -14.12 13.87 -37.56
N ARG A 8 -14.35 14.91 -38.37
CA ARG A 8 -13.65 16.20 -38.30
C ARG A 8 -14.31 17.04 -37.21
N PHE A 9 -13.58 17.34 -36.13
CA PHE A 9 -13.97 18.39 -35.19
C PHE A 9 -13.46 19.74 -35.69
N VAL A 10 -14.38 20.68 -35.86
CA VAL A 10 -14.14 22.07 -36.30
C VAL A 10 -13.85 22.93 -35.07
N LEU A 11 -12.66 23.51 -35.03
CA LEU A 11 -12.28 24.58 -34.08
C LEU A 11 -13.02 25.87 -34.44
N GLY A 12 -13.94 26.29 -33.58
CA GLY A 12 -14.56 27.62 -33.61
C GLY A 12 -13.87 28.56 -32.62
N SER A 13 -13.03 29.45 -33.14
CA SER A 13 -12.43 30.55 -32.37
C SER A 13 -13.44 31.66 -32.15
N ILE A 14 -13.86 31.89 -30.90
CA ILE A 14 -14.60 33.11 -30.51
C ILE A 14 -13.67 33.96 -29.65
N ALA A 15 -13.12 35.00 -30.26
CA ALA A 15 -12.41 36.08 -29.58
C ALA A 15 -13.44 37.13 -29.13
N ALA A 16 -13.70 37.21 -27.82
CA ALA A 16 -14.46 38.29 -27.21
C ALA A 16 -13.52 39.20 -26.42
N LEU A 17 -13.18 40.34 -27.01
CA LEU A 17 -12.53 41.49 -26.37
C LEU A 17 -13.55 42.19 -25.46
N MET A 18 -13.50 41.94 -24.15
CA MET A 18 -14.17 42.75 -23.14
C MET A 18 -13.14 43.62 -22.43
N GLY A 19 -13.19 44.93 -22.72
CA GLY A 19 -12.42 45.94 -22.02
C GLY A 19 -12.97 46.15 -20.61
N ILE A 20 -12.12 45.92 -19.61
CA ILE A 20 -12.42 46.18 -18.19
C ILE A 20 -11.80 47.53 -17.82
N ALA A 21 -12.66 48.45 -17.39
CA ALA A 21 -12.26 49.72 -16.80
C ALA A 21 -11.65 49.47 -15.41
N LEU A 22 -10.39 49.86 -15.23
CA LEU A 22 -9.69 49.85 -13.95
C LEU A 22 -10.21 50.98 -13.06
N ALA A 23 -11.05 50.64 -12.09
CA ALA A 23 -11.35 51.50 -10.95
C ALA A 23 -10.36 51.19 -9.82
N THR A 24 -9.39 52.07 -9.59
CA THR A 24 -8.43 51.99 -8.49
C THR A 24 -9.07 52.49 -7.20
N ALA A 25 -9.63 51.58 -6.39
CA ALA A 25 -9.97 51.86 -5.00
C ALA A 25 -8.73 51.62 -4.12
N PRO A 26 -8.30 52.58 -3.27
CA PRO A 26 -7.31 52.32 -2.22
C PRO A 26 -8.01 51.55 -1.10
N GLY A 27 -8.13 50.24 -1.26
CA GLY A 27 -8.54 49.35 -0.19
C GLY A 27 -7.38 49.17 0.77
N CYS A 28 -7.52 49.66 2.00
CA CYS A 28 -6.79 49.14 3.16
C CYS A 28 -7.31 47.71 3.40
N GLY A 29 -6.90 46.79 2.53
CA GLY A 29 -7.18 45.37 2.65
C GLY A 29 -6.17 44.78 3.60
N ASP A 30 -6.65 44.24 4.71
CA ASP A 30 -5.90 43.35 5.57
C ASP A 30 -5.61 42.10 4.73
N ASP A 31 -4.52 42.13 3.95
CA ASP A 31 -3.95 41.02 3.18
C ASP A 31 -3.43 39.96 4.17
N SER A 32 -4.34 39.40 4.96
CA SER A 32 -4.11 38.12 5.60
C SER A 32 -4.05 37.13 4.46
N GLU A 33 -2.82 36.65 4.17
CA GLU A 33 -2.63 35.50 3.31
C GLU A 33 -3.66 34.44 3.71
N PRO A 34 -4.45 33.91 2.75
CA PRO A 34 -5.41 32.87 3.07
C PRO A 34 -4.64 31.79 3.84
N ALA A 35 -5.02 31.59 5.10
CA ALA A 35 -4.38 30.58 5.93
C ALA A 35 -4.41 29.29 5.13
N ASP A 36 -3.27 28.61 5.00
CA ASP A 36 -3.17 27.37 4.25
C ASP A 36 -4.23 26.40 4.78
N GLU A 37 -5.31 26.21 4.01
CA GLU A 37 -6.54 25.56 4.49
C GLU A 37 -6.37 24.03 4.61
N GLY A 38 -5.18 23.50 4.29
CA GLY A 38 -4.87 22.08 4.27
C GLY A 38 -5.67 21.34 3.19
N LEU A 39 -5.70 20.01 3.28
CA LEU A 39 -6.42 19.15 2.34
C LEU A 39 -7.90 19.03 2.76
N PRO A 40 -8.89 19.45 1.94
CA PRO A 40 -10.30 19.29 2.28
C PRO A 40 -10.69 17.82 2.45
N PHE A 41 -11.59 17.54 3.40
CA PHE A 41 -12.03 16.18 3.73
C PHE A 41 -12.55 15.41 2.51
N GLU A 42 -13.34 16.06 1.67
CA GLU A 42 -13.94 15.46 0.47
C GLU A 42 -12.88 14.98 -0.54
N GLN A 43 -11.67 15.51 -0.47
CA GLN A 43 -10.56 15.17 -1.36
C GLN A 43 -9.60 14.16 -0.73
N PHE A 44 -9.71 13.88 0.58
CA PHE A 44 -8.73 13.08 1.31
C PHE A 44 -8.61 11.65 0.76
N ALA A 45 -9.73 10.93 0.60
CA ALA A 45 -9.69 9.53 0.18
C ALA A 45 -9.14 9.34 -1.24
N GLU A 46 -9.52 10.21 -2.19
CA GLU A 46 -9.00 10.19 -3.55
C GLU A 46 -7.51 10.57 -3.58
N SER A 47 -7.12 11.61 -2.83
CA SER A 47 -5.73 12.06 -2.73
C SER A 47 -4.82 11.00 -2.09
N PHE A 48 -5.33 10.26 -1.10
CA PHE A 48 -4.62 9.15 -0.47
C PHE A 48 -4.39 8.01 -1.46
N ARG A 49 -5.45 7.60 -2.17
CA ARG A 49 -5.34 6.57 -3.21
C ARG A 49 -4.40 6.99 -4.34
N GLN A 50 -4.49 8.25 -4.78
CA GLN A 50 -3.58 8.83 -5.76
C GLN A 50 -2.12 8.75 -5.29
N ALA A 51 -1.82 9.16 -4.06
CA ALA A 51 -0.48 9.08 -3.48
C ALA A 51 0.05 7.64 -3.38
N GLN A 52 -0.82 6.69 -3.01
CA GLN A 52 -0.47 5.26 -3.00
C GLN A 52 -0.13 4.76 -4.41
N CYS A 53 -0.92 5.15 -5.41
CA CYS A 53 -0.69 4.76 -6.79
C CYS A 53 0.54 5.42 -7.43
N GLU A 54 0.78 6.70 -7.18
CA GLU A 54 2.02 7.38 -7.58
C GLU A 54 3.25 6.68 -6.99
N THR A 55 3.16 6.31 -5.71
CA THR A 55 4.21 5.53 -5.03
C THR A 55 4.37 4.15 -5.66
N ALA A 56 3.27 3.46 -5.99
CA ALA A 56 3.29 2.16 -6.67
C ALA A 56 4.03 2.21 -8.01
N VAL A 57 3.74 3.23 -8.81
CA VAL A 57 4.36 3.44 -10.13
C VAL A 57 5.83 3.78 -9.97
N ARG A 58 6.18 4.71 -9.08
CA ARG A 58 7.59 5.04 -8.79
C ARG A 58 8.37 3.81 -8.36
N CYS A 59 7.75 2.97 -7.54
CA CYS A 59 8.36 1.76 -7.04
C CYS A 59 8.32 0.59 -8.03
N GLY A 60 7.72 0.75 -9.22
CA GLY A 60 7.62 -0.27 -10.26
C GLY A 60 6.64 -1.41 -9.96
N VAL A 61 5.78 -1.24 -8.95
CA VAL A 61 4.75 -2.23 -8.59
C VAL A 61 3.55 -2.14 -9.52
N MET A 62 3.32 -0.97 -10.12
CA MET A 62 2.29 -0.73 -11.12
C MET A 62 2.88 -0.03 -12.36
N PRO A 63 2.31 -0.26 -13.57
CA PRO A 63 2.83 0.35 -14.80
C PRO A 63 2.53 1.85 -14.88
N ASP A 64 1.35 2.26 -14.40
CA ASP A 64 0.88 3.64 -14.39
C ASP A 64 -0.22 3.83 -13.32
N VAL A 65 -0.60 5.09 -13.08
CA VAL A 65 -1.55 5.45 -12.03
C VAL A 65 -2.97 4.98 -12.36
N GLU A 66 -3.41 5.10 -13.60
CA GLU A 66 -4.76 4.72 -14.02
C GLU A 66 -4.98 3.22 -13.82
N THR A 67 -4.05 2.41 -14.31
CA THR A 67 -4.03 0.96 -14.09
C THR A 67 -3.95 0.61 -12.59
N CYS A 68 -3.26 1.42 -11.78
CA CYS A 68 -3.22 1.24 -10.34
C CYS A 68 -4.59 1.44 -9.68
N PHE A 69 -5.35 2.46 -10.08
CA PHE A 69 -6.71 2.63 -9.57
C PHE A 69 -7.55 1.39 -9.87
N ASP A 70 -7.54 0.88 -11.09
CA ASP A 70 -8.38 -0.26 -11.45
C ASP A 70 -7.99 -1.56 -10.74
N ALA A 71 -6.70 -1.75 -10.46
CA ALA A 71 -6.16 -2.98 -9.92
C ALA A 71 -6.07 -3.04 -8.39
N PHE A 72 -6.13 -1.92 -7.70
CA PHE A 72 -6.06 -1.87 -6.24
C PHE A 72 -7.41 -1.53 -5.62
N ALA A 73 -7.81 -2.32 -4.64
CA ALA A 73 -9.01 -2.03 -3.87
C ALA A 73 -8.82 -0.73 -3.06
N PRO A 74 -9.88 0.07 -2.88
CA PRO A 74 -9.86 1.14 -1.89
C PRO A 74 -9.51 0.59 -0.51
N SER A 75 -8.67 1.31 0.24
CA SER A 75 -8.36 0.93 1.62
C SER A 75 -9.63 0.91 2.47
N ARG A 76 -9.94 -0.24 3.06
CA ARG A 76 -11.07 -0.40 4.00
C ARG A 76 -10.99 0.60 5.14
N ALA A 77 -9.82 0.76 5.76
CA ALA A 77 -9.60 1.70 6.85
C ALA A 77 -9.94 3.14 6.44
N ILE A 78 -9.54 3.57 5.24
CA ILE A 78 -9.85 4.92 4.74
C ILE A 78 -11.35 5.07 4.44
N ALA A 79 -11.98 4.05 3.87
CA ALA A 79 -13.42 4.05 3.61
C ALA A 79 -14.24 4.13 4.92
N GLU A 80 -13.85 3.37 5.95
CA GLU A 80 -14.44 3.44 7.29
C GLU A 80 -14.20 4.79 7.95
N ALA A 81 -13.01 5.38 7.79
CA ALA A 81 -12.70 6.72 8.29
C ALA A 81 -13.60 7.79 7.67
N VAL A 82 -13.75 7.76 6.35
CA VAL A 82 -14.64 8.69 5.62
C VAL A 82 -16.07 8.56 6.10
N ALA A 83 -16.55 7.32 6.29
CA ALA A 83 -17.89 7.09 6.80
C ALA A 83 -18.03 7.67 8.23
N ALA A 84 -17.10 7.35 9.13
CA ALA A 84 -17.12 7.83 10.51
C ALA A 84 -17.09 9.36 10.62
N VAL A 85 -16.28 10.06 9.80
CA VAL A 85 -16.29 11.53 9.75
C VAL A 85 -17.62 12.05 9.21
N THR A 86 -18.16 11.44 8.15
CA THR A 86 -19.43 11.85 7.53
C THR A 86 -20.61 11.74 8.49
N PHE A 87 -20.61 10.73 9.36
CA PHE A 87 -21.63 10.54 10.40
C PHE A 87 -21.31 11.30 11.70
N GLY A 88 -20.17 11.99 11.78
CA GLY A 88 -19.76 12.75 12.96
C GLY A 88 -19.29 11.91 14.14
N ASP A 89 -18.94 10.63 13.92
CA ASP A 89 -18.36 9.74 14.93
C ASP A 89 -16.93 10.15 15.29
N ILE A 90 -16.18 10.71 14.34
CA ILE A 90 -14.79 11.20 14.51
C ILE A 90 -14.62 12.53 13.75
N THR A 91 -13.55 13.27 14.03
CA THR A 91 -13.22 14.52 13.32
C THR A 91 -12.08 14.34 12.33
N TYR A 92 -11.96 15.23 11.36
CA TYR A 92 -10.89 15.27 10.38
C TYR A 92 -10.03 16.54 10.55
N ASP A 93 -8.71 16.40 10.50
CA ASP A 93 -7.74 17.50 10.50
C ASP A 93 -7.15 17.68 9.08
N PRO A 94 -7.45 18.81 8.39
CA PRO A 94 -6.95 19.07 7.03
C PRO A 94 -5.44 19.14 6.89
N GLN A 95 -4.73 19.67 7.90
CA GLN A 95 -3.26 19.82 7.85
C GLN A 95 -2.57 18.47 8.09
N ALA A 96 -3.09 17.68 9.03
CA ALA A 96 -2.64 16.31 9.22
C ALA A 96 -2.95 15.46 7.97
N GLY A 97 -4.09 15.69 7.32
CA GLY A 97 -4.46 15.10 6.04
C GLY A 97 -3.39 15.30 4.97
N GLU A 98 -3.00 16.55 4.73
CA GLU A 98 -1.93 16.89 3.78
C GLU A 98 -0.58 16.26 4.17
N THR A 99 -0.21 16.34 5.45
CA THR A 99 1.04 15.74 5.98
C THR A 99 1.07 14.23 5.76
N CYS A 100 -0.05 13.54 5.93
CA CYS A 100 -0.20 12.11 5.64
C CYS A 100 0.00 11.82 4.15
N ILE A 101 -0.63 12.59 3.26
CA ILE A 101 -0.44 12.43 1.80
C ILE A 101 1.04 12.58 1.42
N ASP A 102 1.71 13.59 1.96
CA ASP A 102 3.13 13.83 1.71
C ASP A 102 4.01 12.70 2.26
N ALA A 103 3.68 12.16 3.43
CA ALA A 103 4.38 11.00 3.99
C ALA A 103 4.23 9.75 3.11
N VAL A 104 3.03 9.48 2.59
CA VAL A 104 2.79 8.38 1.63
C VAL A 104 3.61 8.60 0.37
N LYS A 105 3.57 9.82 -0.21
CA LYS A 105 4.38 10.17 -1.38
C LYS A 105 5.87 10.08 -1.12
N ALA A 106 6.35 10.37 0.09
CA ALA A 106 7.76 10.27 0.45
C ALA A 106 8.22 8.83 0.77
N GLY A 107 7.29 7.86 0.86
CA GLY A 107 7.58 6.47 1.19
C GLY A 107 8.63 5.83 0.28
N ASN A 108 9.50 5.00 0.85
CA ASN A 108 10.50 4.28 0.08
C ASN A 108 9.90 3.04 -0.63
N CYS A 109 10.67 2.44 -1.54
CA CYS A 109 10.22 1.29 -2.33
C CYS A 109 10.59 -0.08 -1.74
N GLN A 110 11.09 -0.12 -0.51
CA GLN A 110 11.42 -1.37 0.17
C GLN A 110 10.13 -1.97 0.73
N GLY A 111 9.80 -3.19 0.32
CA GLY A 111 8.63 -3.91 0.82
C GLY A 111 7.27 -3.45 0.27
N TYR A 112 7.14 -2.26 -0.35
CA TYR A 112 5.87 -1.72 -0.86
C TYR A 112 4.68 -1.89 0.11
N VAL A 113 4.93 -1.67 1.41
CA VAL A 113 3.90 -1.57 2.44
C VAL A 113 4.09 -0.22 3.11
N LEU A 114 2.99 0.43 3.51
CA LEU A 114 3.08 1.63 4.33
C LEU A 114 3.86 1.29 5.60
N THR A 115 4.96 2.00 5.84
CA THR A 115 5.79 1.74 7.02
C THR A 115 5.04 2.17 8.28
N PRO A 116 5.38 1.61 9.46
CA PRO A 116 4.79 2.04 10.72
C PRO A 116 4.88 3.56 10.93
N ALA A 117 5.99 4.20 10.53
CA ALA A 117 6.15 5.65 10.61
C ALA A 117 5.16 6.44 9.72
N ILE A 118 4.86 5.94 8.51
CA ILE A 118 3.84 6.59 7.66
C ILE A 118 2.45 6.41 8.27
N LEU A 119 2.15 5.21 8.79
CA LEU A 119 0.86 4.95 9.42
C LEU A 119 0.66 5.77 10.70
N GLU A 120 1.69 5.91 11.53
CA GLU A 120 1.69 6.78 12.71
C GLU A 120 1.48 8.25 12.32
N THR A 121 2.13 8.73 11.25
CA THR A 121 1.90 10.08 10.72
C THR A 121 0.45 10.26 10.27
N CYS A 122 -0.12 9.25 9.59
CA CYS A 122 -1.49 9.28 9.11
C CYS A 122 -2.55 9.06 10.19
N ASP A 123 -2.18 8.54 11.36
CA ASP A 123 -3.09 8.37 12.49
C ASP A 123 -3.65 9.73 12.96
N ALA A 124 -2.81 10.77 12.94
CA ALA A 124 -3.18 12.13 13.35
C ALA A 124 -4.26 12.79 12.47
N VAL A 125 -4.57 12.24 11.29
CA VAL A 125 -5.62 12.77 10.38
C VAL A 125 -6.99 12.76 11.04
N PHE A 126 -7.24 11.79 11.92
CA PHE A 126 -8.54 11.59 12.54
C PHE A 126 -8.51 11.84 14.05
N GLY A 127 -9.38 12.72 14.52
CA GLY A 127 -9.50 13.14 15.92
C GLY A 127 -10.83 12.73 16.55
N ASN A 128 -11.03 13.10 17.83
CA ASN A 128 -12.23 12.73 18.63
C ASN A 128 -12.54 11.22 18.60
N ARG A 129 -11.47 10.41 18.59
CA ARG A 129 -11.58 8.96 18.66
C ARG A 129 -11.91 8.52 20.08
N ARG A 130 -12.44 7.31 20.18
CA ARG A 130 -12.97 6.68 21.38
C ARG A 130 -11.84 6.06 22.18
N GLY A 131 -11.85 6.29 23.49
CA GLY A 131 -10.86 5.77 24.42
C GLY A 131 -10.97 4.25 24.61
N GLU A 132 -10.01 3.68 25.33
CA GLU A 132 -10.04 2.26 25.71
C GLU A 132 -11.35 1.89 26.44
N GLU A 133 -11.90 0.72 26.14
CA GLU A 133 -13.19 0.20 26.65
C GLU A 133 -14.46 0.91 26.16
N GLU A 134 -14.36 1.98 25.37
CA GLU A 134 -15.54 2.63 24.79
C GLU A 134 -16.11 1.82 23.61
N ALA A 135 -17.43 1.85 23.44
CA ALA A 135 -18.08 1.09 22.36
C ALA A 135 -17.61 1.58 20.98
N CYS A 136 -17.48 0.70 19.99
CA CYS A 136 -17.07 1.04 18.62
C CYS A 136 -17.73 0.09 17.62
N VAL A 137 -17.61 0.39 16.33
CA VAL A 137 -18.00 -0.51 15.23
C VAL A 137 -16.92 -0.69 14.16
N ALA A 138 -15.83 0.08 14.25
CA ALA A 138 -14.68 0.00 13.36
C ALA A 138 -13.41 0.44 14.09
N ASP A 139 -12.27 -0.13 13.70
CA ASP A 139 -10.97 0.13 14.35
C ASP A 139 -10.59 1.61 14.32
N ILE A 140 -10.92 2.32 13.23
CA ILE A 140 -10.63 3.75 13.06
C ILE A 140 -11.32 4.65 14.10
N GLN A 141 -12.37 4.16 14.76
CA GLN A 141 -13.03 4.91 15.82
C GLN A 141 -12.22 4.90 17.12
N CYS A 142 -11.21 4.05 17.26
CA CYS A 142 -10.45 3.88 18.49
C CYS A 142 -9.19 4.76 18.51
N GLU A 143 -8.93 5.38 19.66
CA GLU A 143 -7.81 6.29 19.86
C GLU A 143 -6.47 5.53 19.84
N GLY A 144 -5.50 6.04 19.08
CA GLY A 144 -4.13 5.53 19.02
C GLY A 144 -3.82 4.67 17.80
N PHE A 145 -2.58 4.77 17.33
CA PHE A 145 -2.05 3.96 16.24
C PHE A 145 -2.07 2.47 16.61
N GLY A 146 -2.74 1.66 15.79
CA GLY A 146 -2.85 0.20 15.96
C GLY A 146 -3.99 -0.25 16.88
N SER A 147 -4.76 0.66 17.46
CA SER A 147 -5.95 0.34 18.23
C SER A 147 -7.02 -0.32 17.35
N ILE A 148 -7.82 -1.21 17.94
CA ILE A 148 -8.92 -1.88 17.23
C ILE A 148 -10.25 -1.81 17.97
N CYS A 149 -11.29 -2.20 17.25
CA CYS A 149 -12.58 -2.51 17.80
C CYS A 149 -12.74 -4.02 18.08
N GLU A 150 -12.39 -4.45 19.30
CA GLU A 150 -12.51 -5.85 19.72
C GLU A 150 -13.99 -6.25 19.88
N GLY A 151 -14.37 -7.40 19.31
CA GLY A 151 -15.76 -7.88 19.31
C GLY A 151 -16.51 -7.68 18.00
N ALA A 152 -15.89 -7.03 16.99
CA ALA A 152 -16.39 -7.05 15.63
C ALA A 152 -16.45 -8.50 15.12
N CYS A 153 -17.62 -8.92 14.62
CA CYS A 153 -17.91 -10.31 14.27
C CYS A 153 -17.37 -10.69 12.87
N GLY A 154 -16.14 -10.32 12.56
CA GLY A 154 -15.47 -10.60 11.29
C GLY A 154 -15.77 -9.55 10.21
N SER A 155 -16.37 -9.97 9.09
CA SER A 155 -16.77 -9.05 8.01
C SER A 155 -18.06 -8.29 8.29
N ASP A 156 -18.78 -8.66 9.35
CA ASP A 156 -20.05 -8.06 9.74
C ASP A 156 -19.82 -6.92 10.76
N CYS A 157 -20.68 -5.90 10.68
CA CYS A 157 -20.62 -4.71 11.54
C CYS A 157 -21.24 -4.97 12.91
N CYS A 158 -20.51 -5.67 13.77
CA CYS A 158 -20.90 -5.83 15.17
C CYS A 158 -20.34 -4.71 16.04
N PRO A 159 -21.14 -4.21 17.00
CA PRO A 159 -20.62 -3.42 18.10
C PRO A 159 -19.51 -4.18 18.84
N GLY A 160 -18.41 -3.49 19.07
CA GLY A 160 -17.29 -3.93 19.88
C GLY A 160 -16.92 -2.88 20.91
N VAL A 161 -15.73 -3.03 21.46
CA VAL A 161 -15.11 -2.07 22.39
C VAL A 161 -13.70 -1.76 21.96
N CYS A 162 -13.30 -0.52 22.12
CA CYS A 162 -11.97 -0.09 21.75
C CYS A 162 -10.93 -0.75 22.64
N ARG A 163 -9.90 -1.28 21.99
CA ARG A 163 -8.68 -1.78 22.60
C ARG A 163 -7.53 -0.99 22.04
N GLY A 164 -6.81 -0.33 22.93
CA GLY A 164 -5.51 0.21 22.59
C GLY A 164 -4.58 -0.92 22.19
N VAL A 165 -3.53 -0.58 21.45
CA VAL A 165 -2.34 -1.43 21.43
C VAL A 165 -1.89 -1.60 22.87
N THR A 166 -1.96 -2.83 23.40
CA THR A 166 -1.52 -3.08 24.78
C THR A 166 -0.03 -2.74 24.91
N ALA A 167 0.48 -2.68 26.14
CA ALA A 167 1.92 -2.56 26.34
C ALA A 167 2.66 -3.57 25.43
N GLN A 168 3.64 -3.08 24.67
CA GLN A 168 4.28 -3.88 23.64
C GLN A 168 4.84 -5.18 24.25
N GLY A 169 4.55 -6.32 23.61
CA GLY A 169 4.93 -7.65 24.10
C GLY A 169 6.45 -7.80 24.20
N GLN A 170 6.91 -8.50 25.23
CA GLN A 170 8.33 -8.86 25.42
C GLN A 170 8.67 -10.15 24.68
N GLU A 171 9.95 -10.52 24.65
CA GLU A 171 10.38 -11.79 24.05
C GLU A 171 9.64 -12.99 24.66
N GLY A 172 9.05 -13.83 23.79
CA GLY A 172 8.27 -15.01 24.16
C GLY A 172 6.78 -14.74 24.39
N ASP A 173 6.35 -13.48 24.51
CA ASP A 173 4.93 -13.15 24.62
C ASP A 173 4.19 -13.49 23.33
N TYR A 174 2.91 -13.85 23.46
CA TYR A 174 2.01 -13.97 22.33
C TYR A 174 1.89 -12.63 21.63
N CYS A 175 1.80 -12.64 20.30
CA CYS A 175 1.70 -11.42 19.52
C CYS A 175 0.64 -11.48 18.44
N THR A 176 0.02 -10.34 18.24
CA THR A 176 -1.00 -10.09 17.21
C THR A 176 -0.82 -8.65 16.73
N PRO A 177 -1.60 -8.19 15.74
CA PRO A 177 -1.69 -6.76 15.46
C PRO A 177 -2.06 -5.89 16.69
N LEU A 178 -2.69 -6.48 17.73
CA LEU A 178 -3.16 -5.78 18.94
C LEU A 178 -2.17 -5.81 20.09
N GLU A 179 -1.41 -6.90 20.13
CA GLU A 179 -0.35 -7.15 21.08
C GLU A 179 0.96 -7.18 20.28
N PRO A 180 1.35 -6.07 19.62
CA PRO A 180 2.57 -6.04 18.83
C PRO A 180 3.76 -6.15 19.76
N CYS A 181 4.84 -6.71 19.22
CA CYS A 181 6.08 -6.84 19.95
C CYS A 181 6.74 -5.48 20.18
N SER A 182 7.54 -5.40 21.25
CA SER A 182 8.30 -4.19 21.55
C SER A 182 9.32 -3.85 20.48
N GLU A 183 9.80 -2.61 20.47
CA GLU A 183 10.87 -2.18 19.56
C GLU A 183 12.04 -3.19 19.57
N GLY A 184 12.50 -3.55 18.36
CA GLY A 184 13.57 -4.55 18.18
C GLY A 184 13.11 -6.01 18.23
N LEU A 185 11.81 -6.29 18.40
CA LEU A 185 11.24 -7.63 18.31
C LEU A 185 10.39 -7.79 17.02
N LYS A 186 10.17 -9.04 16.60
CA LYS A 186 9.33 -9.43 15.46
C LYS A 186 8.31 -10.47 15.90
N CYS A 187 7.09 -10.35 15.41
CA CYS A 187 6.03 -11.33 15.63
C CYS A 187 6.18 -12.48 14.62
N LEU A 188 6.56 -13.69 15.08
CA LEU A 188 6.81 -14.85 14.24
C LEU A 188 6.04 -16.07 14.74
N ASN A 189 5.66 -16.98 13.85
CA ASN A 189 5.02 -18.23 14.28
C ASN A 189 6.02 -19.13 15.02
N ASN A 190 5.72 -19.48 16.27
CA ASN A 190 6.49 -20.46 17.01
C ASN A 190 6.13 -21.88 16.50
N PRO A 191 7.08 -22.64 15.93
CA PRO A 191 6.80 -23.96 15.37
C PRO A 191 6.46 -25.03 16.42
N GLU A 192 6.77 -24.80 17.70
CA GLU A 192 6.48 -25.74 18.80
C GLU A 192 5.05 -25.59 19.31
N THR A 193 4.54 -24.35 19.38
CA THR A 193 3.20 -24.05 19.91
C THR A 193 2.17 -23.75 18.83
N ASP A 194 2.62 -23.60 17.57
CA ASP A 194 1.81 -23.13 16.44
C ASP A 194 1.06 -21.82 16.76
N SER A 195 1.76 -20.92 17.45
CA SER A 195 1.22 -19.62 17.85
C SER A 195 2.22 -18.50 17.56
N PRO A 196 1.78 -17.32 17.08
CA PRO A 196 2.66 -16.17 16.93
C PRO A 196 3.21 -15.70 18.28
N GLN A 197 4.52 -15.48 18.35
CA GLN A 197 5.22 -14.97 19.51
C GLN A 197 6.25 -13.91 19.14
N CYS A 198 6.62 -13.08 20.11
CA CYS A 198 7.66 -12.07 19.94
C CYS A 198 9.06 -12.67 20.05
N TYR A 199 9.87 -12.45 19.02
CA TYR A 199 11.27 -12.87 18.98
C TYR A 199 12.18 -11.66 18.79
N VAL A 200 13.39 -11.71 19.36
CA VAL A 200 14.41 -10.69 19.08
C VAL A 200 14.72 -10.68 17.58
N ALA A 201 14.66 -9.48 16.99
CA ALA A 201 15.02 -9.29 15.59
C ALA A 201 16.51 -9.58 15.43
N ALA A 202 16.83 -10.53 14.56
CA ALA A 202 18.20 -10.98 14.35
C ALA A 202 19.00 -9.95 13.53
N GLY A 203 20.11 -9.50 14.10
CA GLY A 203 21.02 -8.56 13.49
C GLY A 203 21.95 -9.18 12.43
N PRO A 204 22.89 -8.40 11.89
CA PRO A 204 23.81 -8.87 10.86
C PRO A 204 24.59 -10.12 11.27
N ASN A 205 24.51 -11.18 10.45
CA ASN A 205 25.17 -12.47 10.66
C ASN A 205 24.75 -13.22 11.93
N GLU A 206 23.69 -12.81 12.62
CA GLU A 206 23.11 -13.55 13.75
C GLU A 206 22.26 -14.73 13.28
N ALA A 207 22.04 -15.69 14.18
CA ALA A 207 21.18 -16.84 13.89
C ALA A 207 19.73 -16.39 13.67
N CYS A 208 19.05 -16.97 12.69
CA CYS A 208 17.69 -16.56 12.35
C CYS A 208 16.82 -17.70 11.85
N VAL A 209 15.51 -17.47 11.93
CA VAL A 209 14.49 -18.15 11.12
C VAL A 209 13.93 -17.18 10.06
N ALA A 210 13.07 -17.69 9.18
CA ALA A 210 12.40 -16.86 8.17
C ALA A 210 11.75 -15.62 8.82
N PHE A 211 11.96 -14.45 8.21
CA PHE A 211 11.43 -13.15 8.65
C PHE A 211 11.92 -12.61 10.00
N GLN A 212 12.84 -13.29 10.70
CA GLN A 212 13.36 -12.83 11.99
C GLN A 212 14.35 -11.66 11.86
N CYS A 213 14.97 -11.47 10.70
CA CYS A 213 16.00 -10.45 10.55
C CYS A 213 15.45 -9.02 10.71
N ILE A 214 16.33 -8.09 11.12
CA ILE A 214 16.04 -6.65 11.06
C ILE A 214 15.74 -6.20 9.62
N ASP A 215 15.08 -5.05 9.47
CA ASP A 215 14.66 -4.55 8.16
C ASP A 215 15.84 -4.35 7.20
N GLY A 216 15.65 -4.74 5.93
CA GLY A 216 16.71 -4.75 4.91
C GLY A 216 17.67 -5.94 5.00
N TYR A 217 17.39 -6.92 5.85
CA TYR A 217 18.12 -8.19 5.95
C TYR A 217 17.17 -9.37 5.70
N SER A 218 17.70 -10.44 5.15
CA SER A 218 16.97 -11.70 4.93
C SER A 218 17.72 -12.88 5.54
N CYS A 219 16.95 -13.86 6.02
CA CYS A 219 17.51 -15.07 6.63
C CYS A 219 17.93 -16.05 5.54
N ASN A 220 19.19 -16.46 5.55
CA ASN A 220 19.69 -17.47 4.63
C ASN A 220 19.24 -18.88 5.08
N PRO A 221 18.41 -19.59 4.29
CA PRO A 221 17.91 -20.90 4.69
C PRO A 221 19.00 -21.99 4.80
N MET A 222 20.17 -21.79 4.18
CA MET A 222 21.26 -22.78 4.15
C MET A 222 22.11 -22.78 5.41
N ASN A 223 22.27 -21.63 6.07
CA ASN A 223 23.12 -21.49 7.26
C ASN A 223 22.43 -20.79 8.44
N ALA A 224 21.14 -20.46 8.30
CA ALA A 224 20.30 -19.80 9.30
C ALA A 224 20.95 -18.52 9.84
N ARG A 225 21.48 -17.65 8.95
CA ARG A 225 22.03 -16.35 9.33
C ARG A 225 21.46 -15.19 8.53
N CYS A 226 21.36 -14.02 9.17
CA CYS A 226 20.86 -12.80 8.54
C CYS A 226 21.94 -12.14 7.67
N PHE A 227 21.58 -11.81 6.44
CA PHE A 227 22.45 -11.07 5.51
C PHE A 227 21.72 -9.86 4.95
N LYS A 228 22.47 -8.79 4.73
CA LYS A 228 21.93 -7.57 4.14
C LYS A 228 21.47 -7.85 2.71
N GLN A 229 20.28 -7.39 2.37
CA GLN A 229 19.80 -7.40 0.99
C GLN A 229 20.59 -6.38 0.17
N SER A 230 20.94 -6.75 -1.05
CA SER A 230 21.77 -5.92 -1.93
C SER A 230 20.93 -4.89 -2.67
N SER A 231 21.45 -3.67 -2.80
CA SER A 231 20.80 -2.62 -3.59
C SER A 231 20.94 -2.91 -5.08
N THR A 232 20.15 -2.24 -5.91
CA THR A 232 20.28 -2.33 -7.38
C THR A 232 21.72 -2.04 -7.83
N GLY A 233 22.27 -2.95 -8.64
CA GLY A 233 23.64 -2.91 -9.17
C GLY A 233 24.72 -3.47 -8.24
N GLU A 234 24.42 -3.71 -6.97
CA GLU A 234 25.36 -4.29 -6.00
C GLU A 234 25.46 -5.81 -6.14
N ALA A 235 26.58 -6.38 -5.67
CA ALA A 235 26.78 -7.81 -5.66
C ALA A 235 25.74 -8.49 -4.77
N CYS A 236 25.09 -9.55 -5.28
CA CYS A 236 23.98 -10.24 -4.63
C CYS A 236 24.43 -11.60 -4.08
N ASN A 237 23.84 -12.03 -2.96
CA ASN A 237 24.10 -13.35 -2.37
C ASN A 237 23.04 -14.36 -2.86
N PRO A 238 23.33 -15.23 -3.84
CA PRO A 238 22.34 -16.14 -4.42
C PRO A 238 21.83 -17.19 -3.43
N ALA A 239 22.42 -17.30 -2.23
CA ALA A 239 21.93 -18.21 -1.19
C ALA A 239 20.76 -17.63 -0.36
N LEU A 240 20.37 -16.36 -0.56
CA LEU A 240 19.22 -15.76 0.12
C LEU A 240 17.94 -16.03 -0.66
N GLY A 241 16.81 -16.22 0.05
CA GLY A 241 15.49 -16.27 -0.59
C GLY A 241 15.10 -14.91 -1.16
N GLU A 242 15.31 -13.85 -0.38
CA GLU A 242 15.14 -12.46 -0.81
C GLU A 242 16.50 -11.78 -0.88
N VAL A 243 17.08 -11.76 -2.07
CA VAL A 243 18.47 -11.32 -2.25
C VAL A 243 18.60 -9.81 -2.41
N CYS A 244 17.65 -9.19 -3.09
CA CYS A 244 17.70 -7.79 -3.49
C CYS A 244 16.74 -6.96 -2.64
N ALA A 245 17.17 -5.75 -2.26
CA ALA A 245 16.38 -4.86 -1.41
C ALA A 245 15.16 -4.28 -2.15
N SER A 246 15.28 -4.13 -3.48
CA SER A 246 14.17 -3.77 -4.36
C SER A 246 13.35 -5.02 -4.69
N LEU A 247 12.04 -4.95 -4.51
CA LEU A 247 11.10 -6.00 -4.92
C LEU A 247 11.01 -6.17 -6.44
N ASN A 248 11.56 -5.22 -7.20
CA ASN A 248 11.62 -5.23 -8.66
C ASN A 248 13.01 -5.59 -9.19
N ASP A 249 13.87 -6.14 -8.33
CA ASP A 249 15.18 -6.63 -8.70
C ASP A 249 15.28 -8.12 -8.45
N TYR A 250 16.20 -8.77 -9.15
CA TYR A 250 16.59 -10.15 -8.89
C TYR A 250 18.10 -10.30 -8.94
N CYS A 251 18.60 -11.36 -8.31
CA CYS A 251 20.02 -11.71 -8.34
C CYS A 251 20.34 -12.41 -9.66
N ASP A 252 21.01 -11.70 -10.58
CA ASP A 252 21.44 -12.23 -11.86
C ASP A 252 22.48 -13.34 -11.65
N GLY A 253 22.24 -14.52 -12.22
CA GLY A 253 23.07 -15.69 -11.99
C GLY A 253 24.48 -15.59 -12.61
N GLU A 254 24.64 -14.79 -13.66
CA GLU A 254 25.91 -14.62 -14.38
C GLU A 254 26.76 -13.50 -13.78
N GLN A 255 26.16 -12.33 -13.56
CA GLN A 255 26.82 -11.14 -13.02
C GLN A 255 26.93 -11.17 -11.50
N GLN A 256 26.14 -12.02 -10.83
CA GLN A 256 25.99 -12.03 -9.36
C GLN A 256 25.69 -10.63 -8.81
N LYS A 257 24.78 -9.91 -9.48
CA LYS A 257 24.33 -8.57 -9.07
C LYS A 257 22.81 -8.50 -9.01
N CYS A 258 22.31 -7.64 -8.13
CA CYS A 258 20.90 -7.25 -8.17
C CYS A 258 20.66 -6.38 -9.40
N ILE A 259 19.83 -6.86 -10.33
CA ILE A 259 19.44 -6.10 -11.52
C ILE A 259 17.92 -6.06 -11.60
N ALA A 260 17.39 -5.04 -12.28
CA ALA A 260 15.96 -4.89 -12.48
C ALA A 260 15.38 -6.14 -13.17
N LEU A 261 14.22 -6.58 -12.70
CA LEU A 261 13.43 -7.64 -13.31
C LEU A 261 12.96 -7.20 -14.71
N PRO A 262 12.94 -8.12 -15.70
CA PRO A 262 12.55 -7.76 -17.06
C PRO A 262 11.07 -7.35 -17.16
N ARG A 263 10.82 -6.28 -17.90
CA ARG A 263 9.51 -5.66 -18.12
C ARG A 263 8.77 -6.30 -19.31
N PRO A 264 7.47 -6.01 -19.51
CA PRO A 264 6.74 -6.47 -20.69
C PRO A 264 7.51 -6.20 -22.01
N GLY A 265 7.67 -7.23 -22.82
CA GLY A 265 8.41 -7.22 -24.09
C GLY A 265 9.89 -7.61 -23.99
N GLU A 266 10.47 -7.65 -22.79
CA GLU A 266 11.85 -8.07 -22.56
C GLU A 266 11.97 -9.60 -22.39
N PRO A 267 13.14 -10.20 -22.66
CA PRO A 267 13.36 -11.62 -22.39
C PRO A 267 13.18 -11.95 -20.91
N CYS A 268 12.62 -13.12 -20.60
CA CYS A 268 12.50 -13.56 -19.21
C CYS A 268 13.87 -13.68 -18.55
N GLY A 269 13.97 -13.20 -17.32
CA GLY A 269 15.17 -13.32 -16.51
C GLY A 269 15.33 -14.76 -16.04
N VAL A 270 16.56 -15.25 -15.96
CA VAL A 270 16.87 -16.59 -15.45
C VAL A 270 17.76 -16.42 -14.24
N ASN A 271 17.42 -17.05 -13.11
CA ASN A 271 18.31 -17.14 -11.96
C ASN A 271 18.52 -18.61 -11.57
N GLN A 272 19.37 -18.86 -10.57
CA GLN A 272 19.72 -20.22 -10.17
C GLN A 272 18.59 -20.98 -9.44
N ILE A 273 17.53 -20.29 -9.01
CA ILE A 273 16.48 -20.80 -8.11
C ILE A 273 15.15 -21.04 -8.82
N ALA A 274 14.76 -20.20 -9.79
CA ALA A 274 13.62 -20.50 -10.66
C ALA A 274 13.89 -20.21 -12.14
N ALA A 275 13.13 -20.90 -12.98
CA ALA A 275 13.40 -21.00 -14.41
C ALA A 275 13.21 -19.67 -15.14
N THR A 276 12.29 -18.81 -14.69
CA THR A 276 11.92 -17.59 -15.42
C THR A 276 11.29 -16.55 -14.49
N TYR A 277 11.79 -15.31 -14.53
CA TYR A 277 11.25 -14.18 -13.78
C TYR A 277 10.97 -12.98 -14.68
N CYS A 278 9.97 -12.20 -14.28
CA CYS A 278 9.59 -10.94 -14.87
C CYS A 278 9.28 -9.95 -13.73
N ALA A 279 9.17 -8.66 -14.06
CA ALA A 279 8.75 -7.64 -13.10
C ALA A 279 7.39 -8.01 -12.48
N ARG A 280 7.05 -7.46 -11.31
CA ARG A 280 5.81 -7.81 -10.61
C ARG A 280 4.53 -7.53 -11.40
N THR A 281 4.62 -6.70 -12.44
CA THR A 281 3.54 -6.36 -13.37
C THR A 281 3.50 -7.26 -14.60
N SER A 282 4.34 -8.29 -14.65
CA SER A 282 4.49 -9.20 -15.78
C SER A 282 4.69 -10.66 -15.34
N TYR A 283 4.46 -11.57 -16.29
CA TYR A 283 4.73 -13.00 -16.14
C TYR A 283 5.53 -13.49 -17.35
N CYS A 284 6.22 -14.62 -17.21
CA CYS A 284 6.98 -15.18 -18.33
C CYS A 284 6.07 -16.03 -19.23
N ALA A 285 5.84 -15.57 -20.45
CA ALA A 285 5.14 -16.32 -21.50
C ALA A 285 6.18 -16.86 -22.49
N GLY A 286 6.59 -18.12 -22.29
CA GLY A 286 7.66 -18.73 -23.09
C GLY A 286 9.04 -18.14 -22.74
N THR A 287 9.55 -17.24 -23.57
CA THR A 287 10.86 -16.59 -23.36
C THR A 287 10.78 -15.08 -23.19
N THR A 288 9.58 -14.51 -23.21
CA THR A 288 9.34 -13.07 -23.15
C THR A 288 8.40 -12.76 -22.00
N CYS A 289 8.68 -11.68 -21.29
CA CYS A 289 7.79 -11.17 -20.26
C CYS A 289 6.58 -10.52 -20.92
N GLU A 290 5.39 -10.93 -20.52
CA GLU A 290 4.12 -10.32 -20.91
C GLU A 290 3.49 -9.62 -19.71
N ALA A 291 2.77 -8.54 -19.95
CA ALA A 291 2.05 -7.86 -18.87
C ALA A 291 1.04 -8.81 -18.22
N LEU A 292 0.89 -8.72 -16.90
CA LEU A 292 -0.18 -9.41 -16.20
C LEU A 292 -1.54 -8.85 -16.67
N PRO A 293 -2.60 -9.67 -16.72
CA PRO A 293 -3.88 -9.22 -17.22
C PRO A 293 -4.51 -8.16 -16.31
N SER A 294 -5.03 -7.10 -16.92
CA SER A 294 -5.78 -6.03 -16.26
C SER A 294 -7.28 -6.33 -16.22
N VAL A 295 -8.09 -5.40 -15.70
CA VAL A 295 -9.55 -5.56 -15.57
C VAL A 295 -10.19 -5.96 -16.90
N GLY A 296 -11.00 -7.03 -16.86
CA GLY A 296 -11.73 -7.57 -18.00
C GLY A 296 -10.92 -8.47 -18.93
N GLN A 297 -9.62 -8.67 -18.68
CA GLN A 297 -8.78 -9.61 -19.42
C GLN A 297 -8.82 -11.01 -18.80
N PRO A 298 -8.59 -12.09 -19.58
CA PRO A 298 -8.52 -13.45 -19.06
C PRO A 298 -7.31 -13.62 -18.14
N CYS A 299 -7.46 -14.39 -17.08
CA CYS A 299 -6.39 -14.64 -16.12
C CYS A 299 -5.23 -15.44 -16.73
N VAL A 300 -4.04 -15.29 -16.13
CA VAL A 300 -2.93 -16.21 -16.40
C VAL A 300 -3.08 -17.43 -15.50
N GLY A 301 -3.33 -18.58 -16.13
CA GLY A 301 -3.67 -19.81 -15.41
C GLY A 301 -5.05 -19.69 -14.77
N GLU A 302 -5.19 -20.17 -13.54
CA GLU A 302 -6.48 -20.21 -12.83
C GLU A 302 -6.65 -19.07 -11.81
N SER A 303 -5.62 -18.22 -11.59
CA SER A 303 -5.65 -17.29 -10.45
C SER A 303 -4.81 -16.02 -10.58
N THR A 304 -4.10 -15.79 -11.67
CA THR A 304 -3.11 -14.70 -11.71
C THR A 304 -3.61 -13.50 -12.53
N CYS A 305 -3.71 -12.36 -11.86
CA CYS A 305 -4.07 -11.06 -12.41
C CYS A 305 -3.07 -9.98 -11.96
N LEU A 306 -3.15 -8.79 -12.54
CA LEU A 306 -2.36 -7.64 -12.11
C LEU A 306 -2.80 -7.12 -10.73
N GLY A 307 -1.83 -6.84 -9.85
CA GLY A 307 -2.09 -6.15 -8.59
C GLY A 307 -2.93 -6.98 -7.61
N GLN A 308 -4.05 -6.42 -7.15
CA GLN A 308 -4.99 -7.09 -6.24
C GLN A 308 -6.24 -7.62 -6.94
N LEU A 309 -6.27 -7.61 -8.28
CA LEU A 309 -7.43 -8.09 -9.04
C LEU A 309 -7.72 -9.55 -8.70
N ASP A 310 -9.01 -9.86 -8.57
CA ASP A 310 -9.48 -11.23 -8.35
C ASP A 310 -9.71 -11.93 -9.68
N CYS A 311 -9.33 -13.20 -9.74
CA CYS A 311 -9.58 -14.03 -10.91
C CYS A 311 -10.85 -14.84 -10.67
N SER A 312 -11.99 -14.37 -11.20
CA SER A 312 -13.27 -15.02 -11.00
C SER A 312 -14.14 -15.01 -12.27
N GLY A 313 -15.22 -15.79 -12.23
CA GLY A 313 -16.12 -16.00 -13.36
C GLY A 313 -15.92 -17.38 -14.01
N ASP A 314 -16.95 -18.22 -13.94
CA ASP A 314 -17.03 -19.50 -14.64
C ASP A 314 -17.74 -19.29 -16.00
N PRO A 315 -17.19 -19.75 -17.14
CA PRO A 315 -15.97 -20.57 -17.32
C PRO A 315 -14.71 -19.79 -17.70
N ASP A 316 -14.84 -18.49 -17.99
CA ASP A 316 -13.82 -17.74 -18.73
C ASP A 316 -12.72 -17.11 -17.86
N PHE A 317 -12.81 -17.20 -16.52
CA PHE A 317 -11.86 -16.67 -15.52
C PHE A 317 -11.24 -15.33 -15.94
N VAL A 318 -11.92 -14.23 -15.60
CA VAL A 318 -11.52 -12.88 -15.96
C VAL A 318 -11.08 -12.09 -14.74
N CYS A 319 -10.08 -11.23 -14.92
CA CYS A 319 -9.62 -10.35 -13.87
C CYS A 319 -10.66 -9.28 -13.57
N GLY A 320 -11.23 -9.33 -12.37
CA GLY A 320 -12.22 -8.38 -11.87
C GLY A 320 -11.64 -7.52 -10.76
N SER A 321 -12.13 -6.27 -10.67
CA SER A 321 -11.84 -5.44 -9.50
C SER A 321 -12.40 -6.10 -8.24
N LEU A 322 -11.65 -6.01 -7.15
CA LEU A 322 -12.16 -6.41 -5.84
C LEU A 322 -13.40 -5.58 -5.49
N PRO A 323 -14.40 -6.19 -4.82
CA PRO A 323 -15.55 -5.43 -4.35
C PRO A 323 -15.08 -4.31 -3.42
N SER A 324 -15.76 -3.17 -3.48
CA SER A 324 -15.53 -2.11 -2.50
C SER A 324 -15.70 -2.68 -1.08
N PRO A 325 -14.83 -2.30 -0.13
CA PRO A 325 -14.96 -2.78 1.24
C PRO A 325 -16.33 -2.38 1.79
N SER A 326 -16.99 -3.32 2.47
CA SER A 326 -18.17 -2.97 3.26
C SER A 326 -17.70 -2.12 4.45
N VAL A 327 -18.35 -0.97 4.65
CA VAL A 327 -18.02 -0.05 5.75
C VAL A 327 -19.06 -0.18 6.86
N CYS A 328 -18.58 -0.15 8.10
CA CYS A 328 -19.44 -0.16 9.27
C CYS A 328 -19.78 1.25 9.69
N VAL A 329 -21.07 1.52 9.77
CA VAL A 329 -21.60 2.82 10.22
C VAL A 329 -22.58 2.56 11.35
N ASN A 330 -22.53 3.39 12.38
CA ASN A 330 -23.50 3.34 13.46
C ASN A 330 -24.87 3.76 12.90
N PHE A 331 -25.82 2.84 12.82
CA PHE A 331 -27.23 3.16 12.66
C PHE A 331 -27.88 3.14 14.04
N GLU A 332 -28.03 4.32 14.65
CA GLU A 332 -28.97 4.52 15.76
C GLU A 332 -30.42 4.58 15.26
#